data_AF-A0AAW0EJ98-F1
#
_entry.id   AF-A0AAW0EJ98-F1
#
_cell.length_a   1.000
_cell.length_b   1.000
_cell.length_c   1.000
_cell.angle_alpha   90.00
_cell.angle_beta   90.00
_cell.angle_gamma   90.00
#
_symmetry.space_group_name_H-M   'P 1'
#
loop_
_entity.id
_entity.type
_entity.pdbx_description
1 polymer ?
#
loop_
_entity_poly.entity_id
_entity_poly.type
_entity_poly.pdbx_seq_one_letter_code
_entity_poly.pdbx_strand_id
1 'polypeptide(L)'
;MDARINPFTQLNLAEGDAHIIRNAGGMAKDALRSLVISQRLLGTREIAVYHHTGCGMVTFKGPELKNLVKSTKPDDATCAAQVDAIDFLEFSDLEESVKEDVKFLKESPLILEGTRITGWVHDIETGKVGTSSWLVRSVVKPASPRLLRNSLVI
;
A
#
# COMPACT_ATOMS: atom_id res chain seq x y z
N MET A 1 -6.19 -3.18 -0.35
CA MET A 1 -7.16 -4.23 -0.81
C MET A 1 -8.62 -3.77 -0.75
N ASP A 2 -8.88 -2.50 -0.46
CA ASP A 2 -10.25 -1.98 -0.34
C ASP A 2 -11.06 -2.15 -1.63
N ALA A 3 -12.31 -2.62 -1.50
CA ALA A 3 -13.17 -2.94 -2.63
C ALA A 3 -13.55 -1.72 -3.49
N ARG A 4 -13.44 -0.50 -2.94
CA ARG A 4 -13.71 0.76 -3.65
C ARG A 4 -12.55 1.18 -4.56
N ILE A 5 -11.41 0.50 -4.46
CA ILE A 5 -10.20 0.82 -5.22
C ILE A 5 -10.11 -0.05 -6.48
N ASN A 6 -10.11 0.61 -7.64
CA ASN A 6 -9.81 0.04 -8.94
C ASN A 6 -8.63 0.81 -9.58
N PRO A 7 -7.39 0.35 -9.36
CA PRO A 7 -6.19 1.09 -9.76
C PRO A 7 -6.08 1.26 -11.27
N PHE A 8 -6.63 0.34 -12.07
CA PHE A 8 -6.63 0.47 -13.53
C PHE A 8 -7.40 1.72 -13.98
N THR A 9 -8.63 1.85 -13.50
CA THR A 9 -9.46 3.02 -13.84
C THR A 9 -8.97 4.30 -13.19
N GLN A 10 -8.54 4.24 -11.93
CA GLN A 10 -8.17 5.42 -11.14
C GLN A 10 -6.83 6.01 -11.57
N LEU A 11 -5.90 5.17 -12.03
CA LEU A 11 -4.58 5.59 -12.49
C LEU A 11 -4.44 5.59 -14.02
N ASN A 12 -5.53 5.26 -14.74
CA ASN A 12 -5.56 5.17 -16.19
C ASN A 12 -4.48 4.22 -16.74
N LEU A 13 -4.42 3.01 -16.16
CA LEU A 13 -3.54 1.93 -16.56
C LEU A 13 -4.28 0.97 -17.50
N ALA A 14 -3.58 0.44 -18.49
CA ALA A 14 -3.99 -0.70 -19.29
C ALA A 14 -3.40 -2.01 -18.75
N GLU A 15 -3.93 -3.14 -19.21
CA GLU A 15 -3.33 -4.44 -18.95
C GLU A 15 -1.86 -4.46 -19.44
N GLY A 16 -0.97 -4.95 -18.57
CA GLY A 16 0.47 -4.99 -18.84
C GLY A 16 1.25 -3.71 -18.52
N ASP A 17 0.59 -2.59 -18.16
CA ASP A 17 1.32 -1.35 -17.85
C ASP A 17 2.10 -1.45 -16.52
N ALA A 18 1.51 -2.06 -15.51
CA ALA A 18 2.07 -2.12 -14.17
C ALA A 18 1.72 -3.44 -13.45
N HIS A 19 2.59 -3.84 -12.53
CA HIS A 19 2.22 -4.82 -11.52
C HIS A 19 1.40 -4.13 -10.42
N ILE A 20 0.36 -4.81 -9.95
CA ILE A 20 -0.55 -4.30 -8.91
C ILE A 20 -0.47 -5.26 -7.73
N ILE A 21 0.17 -4.82 -6.63
CA ILE A 21 0.18 -5.55 -5.35
C ILE A 21 -0.88 -4.90 -4.47
N ARG A 22 -1.68 -5.71 -3.76
CA ARG A 22 -2.71 -5.20 -2.85
C ARG A 22 -2.75 -6.06 -1.60
N ASN A 23 -2.73 -5.41 -0.44
CA ASN A 23 -2.92 -6.05 0.87
C ASN A 23 -3.76 -5.13 1.78
N ALA A 24 -3.95 -5.52 3.05
CA ALA A 24 -4.59 -4.66 4.04
C ALA A 24 -3.74 -3.40 4.24
N GLY A 25 -4.35 -2.21 4.10
CA GLY A 25 -3.64 -0.93 4.24
C GLY A 25 -2.83 -0.46 3.03
N GLY A 26 -2.43 -1.34 2.11
CA GLY A 26 -1.45 -0.97 1.08
C GLY A 26 -0.03 -0.90 1.65
N MET A 27 0.25 -1.73 2.67
CA MET A 27 1.48 -1.66 3.46
C MET A 27 2.67 -2.20 2.69
N ALA A 28 3.70 -1.36 2.55
CA ALA A 28 4.90 -1.69 1.78
C ALA A 28 5.71 -2.85 2.39
N LYS A 29 5.71 -2.97 3.73
CA LYS A 29 6.37 -4.07 4.45
C LYS A 29 5.88 -5.45 4.00
N ASP A 30 4.56 -5.61 3.92
CA ASP A 30 3.93 -6.86 3.51
C ASP A 30 4.03 -7.09 1.98
N ALA A 31 4.14 -6.01 1.20
CA ALA A 31 4.38 -6.09 -0.25
C ALA A 31 5.84 -6.43 -0.64
N LEU A 32 6.81 -6.36 0.28
CA LEU A 32 8.25 -6.36 -0.03
C LEU A 32 8.72 -7.60 -0.80
N ARG A 33 8.20 -8.78 -0.46
CA ARG A 33 8.56 -10.02 -1.19
C ARG A 33 8.19 -9.93 -2.67
N SER A 34 7.00 -9.43 -2.97
CA SER A 34 6.49 -9.29 -4.34
C SER A 34 7.21 -8.17 -5.11
N LEU A 35 7.51 -7.07 -4.42
CA LEU A 35 8.37 -5.98 -4.89
C LEU A 35 9.72 -6.48 -5.41
N VAL A 36 10.43 -7.29 -4.61
CA VAL A 36 11.74 -7.83 -4.97
C VAL A 36 11.64 -8.70 -6.23
N ILE A 37 10.64 -9.57 -6.32
CA ILE A 37 10.40 -10.40 -7.52
C ILE A 37 10.16 -9.51 -8.74
N SER A 38 9.26 -8.53 -8.61
CA SER A 38 8.91 -7.59 -9.68
C SER A 38 10.15 -6.87 -10.23
N GLN A 39 11.03 -6.41 -9.36
CA GLN A 39 12.22 -5.68 -9.79
C GLN A 39 13.31 -6.58 -10.38
N ARG A 40 13.60 -7.70 -9.71
CA ARG A 40 14.75 -8.56 -10.03
C ARG A 40 14.48 -9.48 -11.22
N LEU A 41 13.26 -9.97 -11.34
CA LEU A 41 12.89 -10.93 -12.38
C LEU A 41 12.11 -10.30 -13.53
N LEU A 42 11.37 -9.21 -13.27
CA LEU A 42 10.41 -8.65 -14.24
C LEU A 42 10.73 -7.19 -14.63
N GLY A 43 11.82 -6.62 -14.12
CA GLY A 43 12.42 -5.40 -14.65
C GLY A 43 11.76 -4.08 -14.22
N THR A 44 10.86 -4.06 -13.24
CA THR A 44 10.23 -2.80 -12.78
C THR A 44 11.26 -1.85 -12.13
N ARG A 45 11.11 -0.54 -12.32
CA ARG A 45 12.04 0.50 -11.82
C ARG A 45 11.36 1.66 -11.09
N GLU A 46 10.04 1.68 -11.04
CA GLU A 46 9.28 2.67 -10.30
C GLU A 46 8.24 2.00 -9.39
N ILE A 47 7.99 2.61 -8.23
CA ILE A 47 7.04 2.15 -7.22
C ILE A 47 6.17 3.35 -6.80
N ALA A 48 4.86 3.17 -6.85
CA ALA A 48 3.87 4.07 -6.27
C ALA A 48 3.21 3.37 -5.06
N VAL A 49 3.45 3.91 -3.87
CA VAL A 49 2.69 3.56 -2.65
C VAL A 49 1.36 4.29 -2.73
N TYR A 50 0.25 3.56 -2.76
CA TYR A 50 -1.08 4.09 -3.05
C TYR A 50 -2.07 3.74 -1.94
N HIS A 51 -2.18 4.64 -0.97
CA HIS A 51 -3.17 4.52 0.10
C HIS A 51 -4.44 5.29 -0.25
N HIS A 52 -5.45 5.23 0.61
CA HIS A 52 -6.71 5.92 0.38
C HIS A 52 -7.37 6.39 1.67
N THR A 53 -8.18 7.44 1.55
CA THR A 53 -9.05 7.96 2.61
C THR A 53 -10.11 6.93 3.00
N GLY A 54 -10.60 7.00 4.25
CA GLY A 54 -11.58 6.05 4.77
C GLY A 54 -11.09 4.60 4.82
N CYS A 55 -9.77 4.38 4.95
CA CYS A 55 -9.16 3.06 5.06
C CYS A 55 -9.55 2.37 6.38
N GLY A 56 -9.94 1.09 6.32
CA GLY A 56 -10.26 0.32 7.52
C GLY A 56 -9.07 0.14 8.48
N MET A 57 -7.83 0.27 8.00
CA MET A 57 -6.64 0.13 8.84
C MET A 57 -6.45 1.29 9.84
N VAL A 58 -7.20 2.40 9.70
CA VAL A 58 -7.21 3.49 10.69
C VAL A 58 -8.21 3.30 11.81
N THR A 59 -9.08 2.29 11.73
CA THR A 59 -10.26 2.18 12.60
C THR A 59 -10.09 1.21 13.77
N PHE A 60 -8.90 0.63 13.97
CA PHE A 60 -8.67 -0.34 15.05
C PHE A 60 -7.21 -0.33 15.52
N LYS A 61 -6.96 -1.00 16.66
CA LYS A 61 -5.61 -1.33 17.14
C LYS A 61 -5.37 -2.83 17.13
N GLY A 62 -4.15 -3.25 16.79
CA GLY A 62 -3.76 -4.66 16.70
C GLY A 62 -4.08 -5.46 17.97
N PRO A 63 -3.80 -4.95 19.19
CA PRO A 63 -4.18 -5.63 20.42
C PRO A 63 -5.70 -5.89 20.55
N GLU A 64 -6.53 -4.94 20.09
CA GLU A 64 -7.99 -5.08 20.13
C GLU A 64 -8.46 -6.19 19.18
N LEU A 65 -7.92 -6.22 17.96
CA LEU A 65 -8.21 -7.27 16.99
C LEU A 65 -7.74 -8.65 17.47
N LYS A 66 -6.54 -8.74 18.06
CA LYS A 66 -6.02 -9.98 18.66
C LYS A 66 -6.95 -10.48 19.77
N ASN A 67 -7.39 -9.59 20.65
CA ASN A 67 -8.31 -9.94 21.74
C ASN A 67 -9.68 -10.36 21.22
N LEU A 68 -10.19 -9.70 20.18
CA LEU A 68 -11.43 -10.09 19.53
C LEU A 68 -11.35 -11.49 18.93
N VAL A 69 -10.27 -11.82 18.22
CA VAL A 69 -10.08 -13.17 17.67
C VAL A 69 -10.03 -14.21 18.79
N LYS A 70 -9.26 -13.96 19.85
CA LYS A 70 -9.15 -14.87 21.00
C LYS A 70 -10.49 -15.06 21.73
N SER A 71 -11.32 -14.03 21.84
CA SER A 71 -12.63 -14.15 22.51
C SER A 71 -13.63 -15.01 21.74
N THR A 72 -13.47 -15.15 20.41
CA THR A 72 -14.31 -16.07 19.61
C THR A 72 -13.92 -17.55 19.78
N LYS A 73 -12.71 -17.83 20.27
CA LYS A 73 -12.16 -19.17 20.48
C LYS A 73 -11.31 -19.24 21.76
N PRO A 74 -11.93 -19.04 22.94
CA PRO A 74 -11.20 -18.83 24.19
C PRO A 74 -10.29 -20.00 24.60
N ASP A 75 -10.65 -21.23 24.24
CA ASP A 75 -9.89 -22.44 24.61
C ASP A 75 -8.94 -22.95 23.51
N ASP A 76 -8.80 -22.20 22.40
CA ASP A 76 -7.93 -22.57 21.28
C ASP A 76 -6.55 -21.91 21.40
N ALA A 77 -5.65 -22.58 22.12
CA ALA A 77 -4.26 -22.13 22.29
C ALA A 77 -3.51 -21.98 20.95
N THR A 78 -3.87 -22.76 19.93
CA THR A 78 -3.25 -22.65 18.60
C THR A 78 -3.69 -21.36 17.91
N CYS A 79 -4.99 -21.05 17.96
CA CYS A 79 -5.54 -19.79 17.45
C CYS A 79 -4.91 -18.58 18.15
N ALA A 80 -4.79 -18.62 19.47
CA ALA A 80 -4.19 -17.54 20.25
C ALA A 80 -2.72 -17.31 19.84
N ALA A 81 -1.91 -18.37 19.77
CA ALA A 81 -0.51 -18.27 19.36
C ALA A 81 -0.35 -17.73 17.92
N GLN A 82 -1.20 -18.18 16.99
CA GLN A 82 -1.16 -17.71 15.61
C GLN A 82 -1.51 -16.24 15.49
N VAL A 83 -2.58 -15.77 16.14
CA VAL A 83 -2.99 -14.36 16.03
C VAL A 83 -2.02 -13.41 16.75
N ASP A 84 -1.43 -13.85 17.86
CA ASP A 84 -0.46 -13.06 18.60
C ASP A 84 0.84 -12.84 17.80
N ALA A 85 1.20 -13.78 16.92
CA ALA A 85 2.35 -13.68 16.01
C ALA A 85 2.13 -12.76 14.80
N ILE A 86 0.90 -12.33 14.52
CA ILE A 86 0.60 -11.44 13.39
C ILE A 86 0.88 -9.98 13.79
N ASP A 87 1.68 -9.29 12.98
CA ASP A 87 1.70 -7.83 12.93
C ASP A 87 0.65 -7.39 11.90
N PHE A 88 -0.40 -6.71 12.36
CA PHE A 88 -1.51 -6.29 11.50
C PHE A 88 -1.19 -5.01 10.71
N LEU A 89 -0.10 -4.33 11.03
CA LEU A 89 0.36 -3.13 10.33
C LEU A 89 -0.72 -2.02 10.29
N GLU A 90 -1.52 -1.90 11.35
CA GLU A 90 -2.44 -0.78 11.49
C GLU A 90 -1.70 0.56 11.66
N PHE A 91 -2.36 1.65 11.32
CA PHE A 91 -1.80 2.99 11.43
C PHE A 91 -2.87 3.99 11.84
N SER A 92 -2.50 5.06 12.54
CA SER A 92 -3.47 6.08 12.99
C SER A 92 -3.55 7.30 12.10
N ASP A 93 -2.52 7.54 11.30
CA ASP A 93 -2.44 8.69 10.40
C ASP A 93 -2.12 8.19 8.98
N LEU A 94 -3.00 8.52 8.04
CA LEU A 94 -2.91 8.07 6.67
C LEU A 94 -1.71 8.67 5.94
N GLU A 95 -1.43 9.96 6.16
CA GLU A 95 -0.35 10.64 5.45
C GLU A 95 1.02 10.20 5.98
N GLU A 96 1.15 10.06 7.30
CA GLU A 96 2.34 9.49 7.92
C GLU A 96 2.55 8.04 7.50
N SER A 97 1.50 7.23 7.38
CA SER A 97 1.63 5.85 6.89
C SER A 97 2.24 5.78 5.48
N VAL A 98 1.77 6.63 4.56
CA VAL A 98 2.36 6.74 3.22
C VAL A 98 3.82 7.19 3.28
N LYS A 99 4.15 8.16 4.13
CA LYS A 99 5.54 8.65 4.32
C LYS A 99 6.45 7.54 4.83
N GLU A 100 5.99 6.80 5.83
CA GLU A 100 6.72 5.70 6.44
C GLU A 100 6.96 4.58 5.44
N ASP A 101 5.97 4.20 4.64
CA ASP A 101 6.12 3.18 3.60
C ASP A 101 7.10 3.62 2.49
N VAL A 102 7.01 4.87 2.03
CA VAL A 102 7.97 5.43 1.06
C VAL A 102 9.37 5.43 1.63
N LYS A 103 9.54 5.84 2.89
CA LYS A 103 10.84 5.87 3.58
C LYS A 103 11.39 4.44 3.73
N PHE A 104 10.57 3.51 4.21
CA PHE A 104 10.92 2.10 4.35
C PHE A 104 11.45 1.50 3.05
N LEU A 105 10.79 1.76 1.93
CA LEU A 105 11.24 1.26 0.62
C LEU A 105 12.55 1.92 0.15
N LYS A 106 12.72 3.23 0.39
CA LYS A 106 13.95 3.96 0.05
C LYS A 106 15.16 3.49 0.86
N GLU A 107 14.95 3.11 2.11
CA GLU A 107 16.00 2.64 3.02
C GLU A 107 16.26 1.13 2.89
N SER A 108 15.38 0.39 2.21
CA SER A 108 15.50 -1.06 2.07
C SER A 108 16.61 -1.46 1.08
N PRO A 109 17.61 -2.25 1.51
CA PRO A 109 18.66 -2.74 0.61
C PRO A 109 18.16 -3.76 -0.42
N LEU A 110 16.92 -4.23 -0.27
CA LEU A 110 16.31 -5.19 -1.20
C LEU A 110 15.74 -4.49 -2.45
N ILE A 111 15.41 -3.21 -2.35
CA ILE A 111 14.95 -2.39 -3.47
C ILE A 111 16.16 -1.93 -4.30
N LEU A 112 16.02 -1.96 -5.62
CA LEU A 112 17.07 -1.54 -6.54
C LEU A 112 17.45 -0.07 -6.33
N GLU A 113 18.76 0.21 -6.32
CA GLU A 113 19.26 1.58 -6.32
C GLU A 113 18.72 2.37 -7.53
N GLY A 114 18.40 3.64 -7.31
CA GLY A 114 17.82 4.51 -8.34
C GLY A 114 16.33 4.25 -8.64
N THR A 115 15.67 3.33 -7.94
CA THR A 115 14.22 3.13 -8.07
C THR A 115 13.47 4.42 -7.71
N ARG A 116 12.58 4.89 -8.60
CA ARG A 116 11.69 6.02 -8.27
C ARG A 116 10.60 5.53 -7.34
N ILE A 117 10.49 6.12 -6.14
CA ILE A 117 9.47 5.77 -5.15
C ILE A 117 8.64 7.00 -4.82
N THR A 118 7.32 6.91 -4.98
CA THR A 118 6.35 7.99 -4.72
C THR A 118 5.21 7.52 -3.82
N GLY A 119 4.61 8.44 -3.05
CA GLY A 119 3.52 8.16 -2.10
C GLY A 119 2.27 8.99 -2.40
N TRP A 120 1.14 8.30 -2.59
CA TRP A 120 -0.10 8.81 -3.18
C TRP A 120 -1.26 8.49 -2.23
N VAL A 121 -2.21 9.43 -2.12
CA VAL A 121 -3.45 9.24 -1.37
C VAL A 121 -4.64 9.42 -2.30
N HIS A 122 -5.48 8.40 -2.39
CA HIS A 122 -6.74 8.45 -3.09
C HIS A 122 -7.88 8.93 -2.19
N ASP A 123 -8.56 9.98 -2.62
CA ASP A 123 -9.83 10.40 -2.05
C ASP A 123 -10.95 9.53 -2.63
N ILE A 124 -11.53 8.65 -1.80
CA ILE A 124 -12.57 7.72 -2.21
C ILE A 124 -13.92 8.41 -2.48
N GLU A 125 -14.16 9.57 -1.89
CA GLU A 125 -15.42 10.30 -2.02
C GLU A 125 -15.42 11.12 -3.31
N THR A 126 -14.31 11.79 -3.59
CA THR A 126 -14.19 12.66 -4.76
C THR A 126 -13.59 11.97 -5.98
N GLY A 127 -13.01 10.77 -5.80
CA GLY A 127 -12.27 10.05 -6.83
C GLY A 127 -10.94 10.70 -7.22
N LYS A 128 -10.53 11.79 -6.54
CA LYS A 128 -9.29 12.50 -6.84
C LYS A 128 -8.12 11.71 -6.27
N VAL A 129 -7.05 11.65 -7.03
CA VAL A 129 -5.76 11.20 -6.51
C VAL A 129 -4.95 12.44 -6.17
N GLY A 130 -4.73 12.64 -4.88
CA GLY A 130 -3.78 13.64 -4.41
C GLY A 130 -2.38 13.11 -4.65
N THR A 131 -1.66 13.70 -5.61
CA THR A 131 -0.21 13.56 -5.61
C THR A 131 0.33 14.51 -4.57
N SER A 132 1.02 13.95 -3.59
CA SER A 132 1.81 14.79 -2.72
C SER A 132 2.94 15.42 -3.57
N SER A 133 3.08 16.74 -3.55
CA SER A 133 4.43 17.31 -3.44
C SER A 133 4.81 17.42 -1.95
N TRP A 134 4.17 16.58 -1.12
CA TRP A 134 3.64 16.79 0.24
C TRP A 134 2.38 17.70 0.30
N LEU A 135 1.31 17.19 -0.35
CA LEU A 135 -0.15 17.50 -0.37
C LEU A 135 -0.71 18.91 -0.71
N VAL A 136 -1.56 18.89 -1.77
CA VAL A 136 -2.43 19.91 -2.38
C VAL A 136 -1.79 20.95 -3.32
N ARG A 137 -1.79 20.63 -4.62
CA ARG A 137 -2.42 21.45 -5.67
C ARG A 137 -2.50 20.63 -6.96
N SER A 138 -3.59 20.84 -7.69
CA SER A 138 -3.99 20.16 -8.94
C SER A 138 -4.35 18.68 -8.83
N VAL A 139 -5.58 18.40 -9.27
CA VAL A 139 -5.94 17.16 -9.95
C VAL A 139 -4.95 16.97 -11.09
N VAL A 140 -3.80 16.36 -10.81
CA VAL A 140 -2.92 15.87 -11.85
C VAL A 140 -3.36 14.44 -12.06
N LYS A 141 -4.27 14.24 -13.02
CA LYS A 141 -4.26 12.96 -13.76
C LYS A 141 -2.78 12.72 -14.10
N PRO A 142 -2.19 11.56 -13.77
CA PRO A 142 -0.78 11.31 -14.06
C PRO A 142 -0.49 11.78 -15.48
N ALA A 143 0.50 12.65 -15.62
CA ALA A 143 0.82 13.32 -16.85
C ALA A 143 1.19 12.27 -17.91
N SER A 144 0.21 11.86 -18.68
CA SER A 144 0.27 10.80 -19.70
C SER A 144 0.49 9.36 -19.17
N PRO A 145 -0.07 8.34 -19.86
CA PRO A 145 0.19 6.91 -19.61
C PRO A 145 1.66 6.48 -19.66
N ARG A 146 2.60 7.35 -20.04
CA ARG A 146 4.03 7.00 -20.16
C ARG A 146 4.76 6.90 -18.83
N LEU A 147 4.27 7.53 -17.76
CA LEU A 147 4.97 7.57 -16.47
C LEU A 147 4.83 6.28 -15.63
N LEU A 148 3.88 5.39 -15.96
CA LEU A 148 3.65 4.18 -15.18
C LEU A 148 3.96 2.86 -15.93
N ARG A 149 4.52 2.94 -17.14
CA ARG A 149 4.95 1.73 -17.87
C ARG A 149 6.13 1.09 -17.15
N ASN A 150 6.06 -0.21 -16.87
CA ASN A 150 7.01 -0.96 -16.02
C ASN A 150 7.09 -0.45 -14.57
N SER A 151 5.99 0.10 -14.06
CA SER A 151 5.88 0.54 -12.67
C SER A 151 5.14 -0.48 -11.80
N LEU A 152 5.22 -0.28 -10.50
CA LEU A 152 4.53 -1.07 -9.50
C LEU A 152 3.63 -0.17 -8.67
N VAL A 153 2.39 -0.62 -8.43
CA VAL A 153 1.46 0.05 -7.52
C VAL A 153 1.21 -0.88 -6.33
N ILE A 154 1.32 -0.33 -5.13
CA ILE A 154 1.07 -1.02 -3.84
C ILE A 154 -0.17 -0.39 -3.20
#